data_AF-A0A352NE51-F1
#
_entry.id   AF-A0A352NE51-F1
#
_cell.length_a   1.000
_cell.length_b   1.000
_cell.length_c   1.000
_cell.angle_alpha   90.00
_cell.angle_beta   90.00
_cell.angle_gamma   90.00
#
_symmetry.space_group_name_H-M   'P 1'
#
loop_
_entity.id
_entity.type
_entity.pdbx_description
1 polymer ?
#
loop_
_entity_poly.entity_id
_entity_poly.type
_entity_poly.pdbx_seq_one_letter_code
_entity_poly.pdbx_strand_id
1 'polypeptide(L)'
;FVEKPFAELIQTESSSIIKTVLVSSLRIDKIIASTFEISRNLAVNMLQSRKVKLNYLEIEKKDFPVGQGDLISVRGLGRIKILRFLGETKKGKQKVECEITKNHKKK
;
A
#
# COMPACT_ATOMS: atom_id res chain seq x y z
N PHE A 1 -19.53 -38.16 -1.25
CA PHE A 1 -19.31 -36.74 -0.94
C PHE A 1 -18.53 -36.70 0.37
N VAL A 2 -17.32 -36.15 0.38
CA VAL A 2 -16.53 -36.03 1.62
C VAL A 2 -16.75 -34.62 2.13
N GLU A 3 -17.38 -34.51 3.30
CA GLU A 3 -17.55 -33.23 3.97
C GLU A 3 -16.20 -32.78 4.50
N LYS A 4 -15.72 -31.64 4.00
CA LYS A 4 -14.56 -30.96 4.56
C LYS A 4 -15.05 -29.90 5.56
N PRO A 5 -14.49 -29.85 6.78
CA PRO A 5 -14.86 -28.83 7.74
C PRO A 5 -14.49 -27.42 7.23
N PHE A 6 -15.34 -26.43 7.51
CA PHE A 6 -15.17 -25.02 7.09
C PHE A 6 -13.80 -24.44 7.45
N ALA A 7 -13.19 -24.90 8.54
CA ALA A 7 -11.85 -24.51 8.98
C ALA A 7 -10.75 -24.77 7.93
N GLU A 8 -10.94 -25.77 7.07
CA GLU A 8 -9.97 -26.15 6.03
C GLU A 8 -10.02 -25.20 4.81
N LEU A 9 -11.04 -24.34 4.71
CA LEU A 9 -11.22 -23.39 3.60
C LEU A 9 -10.62 -22.00 3.89
N ILE A 10 -10.10 -21.74 5.09
CA ILE A 10 -9.64 -20.41 5.53
C ILE A 10 -8.11 -20.28 5.52
N GLN A 11 -7.45 -20.82 4.50
CA GLN A 11 -6.04 -20.51 4.26
C GLN A 11 -5.88 -19.87 2.88
N THR A 12 -6.35 -18.62 2.78
CA THR A 12 -5.77 -17.73 1.77
C THR A 12 -4.40 -17.33 2.29
N GLU A 13 -3.35 -17.94 1.75
CA GLU A 13 -1.97 -17.48 1.89
C GLU A 13 -1.83 -16.10 1.25
N SER A 14 -2.32 -15.06 1.90
CA SER A 14 -2.00 -13.69 1.54
C SER A 14 -0.52 -13.49 1.87
N SER A 15 0.35 -13.66 0.86
CA SER A 15 1.78 -13.38 0.95
C SER A 15 2.02 -11.87 1.07
N SER A 16 1.74 -11.35 2.27
CA SER A 16 2.06 -9.98 2.65
C SER A 16 3.53 -9.88 3.06
N ILE A 17 4.22 -8.83 2.61
CA ILE A 17 5.61 -8.55 2.97
C ILE A 17 5.66 -7.22 3.72
N ILE A 18 6.34 -7.19 4.86
CA ILE A 18 6.59 -5.95 5.60
C ILE A 18 7.83 -5.27 5.03
N LYS A 19 7.73 -3.98 4.72
CA LYS A 19 8.81 -3.16 4.19
C LYS A 19 8.84 -1.81 4.88
N THR A 20 10.05 -1.34 5.20
CA THR A 20 10.26 0.03 5.67
C THR A 20 10.66 0.92 4.50
N VAL A 21 10.01 2.07 4.37
CA VAL A 21 10.29 3.07 3.33
C VAL A 21 10.64 4.43 3.93
N LEU A 22 11.45 5.19 3.20
CA LEU A 22 11.83 6.56 3.56
C LEU A 22 11.14 7.55 2.63
N VAL A 23 10.27 8.38 3.16
CA VAL A 23 9.58 9.43 2.39
C VAL A 23 9.88 10.81 2.97
N SER A 24 10.02 11.82 2.10
CA SER A 24 10.23 13.20 2.55
C SER A 24 8.94 13.87 3.07
N SER A 25 7.79 13.22 2.94
CA SER A 25 6.52 13.65 3.56
C SER A 25 5.51 12.51 3.49
N LEU A 26 4.51 12.52 4.37
CA LEU A 26 3.43 11.53 4.44
C LEU A 26 2.34 11.72 3.37
N ARG A 27 2.75 11.93 2.12
CA ARG A 27 1.82 12.10 0.99
C ARG A 27 1.60 10.77 0.28
N ILE A 28 0.37 10.54 -0.15
CA ILE A 28 -0.03 9.30 -0.84
C ILE A 28 0.82 9.01 -2.09
N ASP A 29 1.15 10.03 -2.90
CA ASP A 29 1.96 9.87 -4.11
C ASP A 29 3.38 9.33 -3.81
N LYS A 30 4.03 9.87 -2.77
CA LYS A 30 5.36 9.43 -2.33
C LYS A 30 5.32 8.04 -1.70
N ILE A 31 4.30 7.75 -0.89
CA ILE A 31 4.15 6.45 -0.25
C ILE A 31 3.99 5.36 -1.29
N ILE A 32 3.13 5.56 -2.30
CA ILE A 32 2.94 4.61 -3.40
C ILE A 32 4.25 4.41 -4.18
N ALA A 33 4.90 5.51 -4.57
CA ALA A 33 6.14 5.46 -5.36
C ALA A 33 7.27 4.73 -4.62
N SER A 34 7.52 5.07 -3.35
CA SER A 34 8.59 4.46 -2.56
C SER A 34 8.29 3.00 -2.17
N THR A 35 7.03 2.65 -1.99
CA THR A 35 6.64 1.27 -1.59
C THR A 35 6.72 0.30 -2.77
N PHE A 36 6.19 0.69 -3.93
CA PHE A 36 6.20 -0.14 -5.15
C PHE A 36 7.42 0.09 -6.04
N GLU A 37 8.36 0.96 -5.66
CA GLU A 37 9.58 1.27 -6.42
C GLU A 37 9.30 1.76 -7.85
N ILE A 38 8.23 2.55 -8.00
CA ILE A 38 7.84 3.18 -9.26
C ILE A 38 8.19 4.67 -9.27
N SER A 39 8.20 5.27 -10.47
CA SER A 39 8.36 6.72 -10.58
C SER A 39 7.19 7.45 -9.93
N ARG A 40 7.46 8.65 -9.38
CA ARG A 40 6.43 9.50 -8.80
C ARG A 40 5.37 9.91 -9.83
N ASN A 41 5.78 10.17 -11.08
CA ASN A 41 4.85 10.52 -12.15
C ASN A 41 3.87 9.36 -12.42
N LEU A 42 4.32 8.11 -12.40
CA LEU A 42 3.42 6.96 -12.55
C LEU A 42 2.42 6.87 -11.38
N ALA A 43 2.86 7.09 -10.14
CA ALA A 43 1.96 7.12 -8.99
C ALA A 43 0.89 8.22 -9.11
N VAL A 44 1.28 9.43 -9.55
CA VAL A 44 0.37 10.55 -9.79
C VAL A 44 -0.63 10.22 -10.91
N ASN A 45 -0.17 9.65 -12.02
CA ASN A 45 -1.04 9.24 -13.12
C ASN A 45 -2.08 8.19 -12.66
N MET A 46 -1.69 7.27 -11.78
CA MET A 46 -2.63 6.29 -11.21
C MET A 46 -3.70 6.93 -10.32
N LEU A 47 -3.34 7.93 -9.52
CA LEU A 47 -4.29 8.71 -8.72
C LEU A 47 -5.29 9.45 -9.63
N GLN A 48 -4.79 10.17 -10.64
CA GLN A 48 -5.62 10.89 -11.61
C GLN A 48 -6.52 9.94 -12.44
N SER A 49 -6.04 8.72 -12.71
CA SER A 49 -6.81 7.69 -13.42
C SER A 49 -7.80 6.93 -12.52
N ARG A 50 -8.05 7.37 -11.28
CA ARG A 50 -8.92 6.69 -10.28
C ARG A 50 -8.55 5.23 -10.02
N LYS A 51 -7.27 4.89 -10.15
CA LYS A 51 -6.73 3.54 -9.90
C LYS A 51 -6.31 3.33 -8.46
N VAL A 52 -6.44 4.35 -7.61
CA VAL A 52 -6.00 4.34 -6.22
C VAL A 52 -7.19 4.59 -5.30
N LYS A 53 -7.30 3.77 -4.25
CA LYS A 53 -8.28 3.94 -3.18
C LYS A 53 -7.57 4.03 -1.84
N LEU A 54 -7.99 4.95 -0.99
CA LEU A 54 -7.59 5.05 0.41
C LEU A 54 -8.80 4.70 1.26
N ASN A 55 -8.68 3.70 2.13
CA ASN A 55 -9.78 3.28 3.02
C ASN A 55 -11.09 3.10 2.22
N TYR A 56 -11.01 2.40 1.08
CA TYR A 56 -12.10 2.14 0.13
C TYR A 56 -12.64 3.35 -0.65
N LEU A 57 -12.18 4.56 -0.37
CA LEU A 57 -12.54 5.79 -1.08
C LEU A 57 -11.57 6.07 -2.23
N GLU A 58 -12.08 6.43 -3.40
CA GLU A 58 -11.23 6.87 -4.53
C GLU A 58 -10.62 8.24 -4.27
N ILE A 59 -9.31 8.36 -4.46
CA ILE A 59 -8.56 9.59 -4.24
C ILE A 59 -7.82 9.97 -5.52
N GLU A 60 -7.99 11.22 -5.94
CA GLU A 60 -7.29 11.80 -7.11
C GLU A 60 -6.18 12.77 -6.70
N LYS A 61 -6.27 13.36 -5.49
CA LYS A 61 -5.31 14.35 -5.01
C LYS A 61 -3.98 13.70 -4.64
N LYS A 62 -2.90 14.09 -5.32
CA LYS A 62 -1.53 13.59 -5.09
C LYS A 62 -0.93 13.92 -3.74
N ASP A 63 -1.39 14.99 -3.12
CA ASP A 63 -0.89 15.51 -1.84
C ASP A 63 -1.75 15.10 -0.65
N PHE A 64 -2.69 14.17 -0.85
CA PHE A 64 -3.50 13.66 0.25
C PHE A 64 -2.59 13.06 1.34
N PRO A 65 -2.73 13.51 2.60
CA PRO A 65 -1.93 13.01 3.71
C PRO A 65 -2.39 11.60 4.10
N VAL A 66 -1.45 10.72 4.43
CA VAL A 66 -1.74 9.37 4.91
C VAL A 66 -1.30 9.19 6.35
N GLY A 67 -2.08 8.42 7.11
CA GLY A 67 -1.91 8.16 8.52
C GLY A 67 -1.61 6.69 8.83
N GLN A 68 -1.33 6.42 10.10
CA GLN A 68 -1.18 5.06 10.59
C GLN A 68 -2.51 4.32 10.51
N GLY A 69 -2.50 3.05 10.08
CA GLY A 69 -3.69 2.24 9.90
C GLY A 69 -4.36 2.38 8.53
N ASP A 70 -3.97 3.36 7.73
CA ASP A 70 -4.54 3.57 6.40
C ASP A 70 -4.25 2.40 5.45
N LEU A 71 -5.26 2.04 4.67
CA LEU A 71 -5.18 1.04 3.61
C LEU A 71 -5.26 1.69 2.23
N ILE A 72 -4.15 1.65 1.50
CA ILE A 72 -4.02 2.15 0.14
C ILE A 72 -4.10 0.98 -0.82
N SER A 73 -5.17 0.91 -1.62
CA SER A 73 -5.31 -0.08 -2.69
C SER A 73 -4.94 0.55 -4.03
N VAL A 74 -3.96 -0.01 -4.72
CA VAL A 74 -3.51 0.46 -6.04
C VAL A 74 -3.77 -0.62 -7.09
N ARG A 75 -4.69 -0.34 -8.01
CA ARG A 75 -5.11 -1.29 -9.04
C ARG A 75 -3.92 -1.68 -9.92
N GLY A 76 -3.69 -2.99 -10.01
CA GLY A 76 -2.60 -3.59 -10.80
C GLY A 76 -1.28 -3.75 -10.06
N LEU A 77 -1.07 -3.08 -8.92
CA LEU A 77 0.15 -3.21 -8.10
C LEU A 77 -0.09 -4.00 -6.82
N GLY A 78 -1.21 -3.77 -6.14
CA GLY A 78 -1.53 -4.44 -4.88
C GLY A 78 -2.09 -3.49 -3.83
N ARG A 79 -1.88 -3.82 -2.56
CA ARG A 79 -2.32 -3.02 -1.41
C ARG A 79 -1.14 -2.68 -0.52
N ILE A 80 -1.22 -1.52 0.10
CA ILE A 80 -0.29 -1.03 1.12
C ILE A 80 -1.10 -0.73 2.37
N LYS A 81 -0.71 -1.30 3.50
CA LYS A 81 -1.25 -0.94 4.81
C LYS A 81 -0.16 -0.25 5.63
N ILE A 82 -0.43 0.94 6.14
CA ILE A 82 0.54 1.68 6.96
C ILE A 82 0.49 1.11 8.38
N LEU A 83 1.58 0.48 8.82
CA LEU A 83 1.63 -0.18 10.13
C LEU A 83 1.99 0.81 11.24
N ARG A 84 3.12 1.52 11.07
CA ARG A 84 3.60 2.52 12.04
C ARG A 84 4.59 3.50 11.43
N PHE A 85 4.71 4.67 12.06
CA PHE A 85 5.77 5.64 11.80
C PHE A 85 6.92 5.41 12.78
N LEU A 86 8.12 5.18 12.25
CA LEU A 86 9.33 4.91 13.05
C LEU A 86 10.14 6.19 13.36
N GLY A 87 9.53 7.35 13.16
CA GLY A 87 10.15 8.66 13.33
C GLY A 87 10.89 9.17 12.09
N GLU A 88 11.77 10.14 12.30
CA GLU A 88 12.43 10.90 11.25
C GLU A 88 13.94 10.64 11.22
N THR A 89 14.53 10.68 10.03
CA THR A 89 15.99 10.63 9.85
C THR A 89 16.61 11.99 10.10
N LYS A 90 17.93 12.03 10.38
CA LYS A 90 18.70 13.28 10.52
C LYS A 90 18.56 14.25 9.32
N LYS A 91 18.15 13.75 8.14
CA LYS A 91 17.95 14.52 6.91
C LYS A 91 16.47 14.87 6.64
N GLY A 92 15.58 14.75 7.62
CA GLY A 92 14.17 15.16 7.48
C GLY A 92 13.29 14.19 6.69
N LYS A 93 13.70 12.92 6.54
CA LYS A 93 12.85 11.88 5.91
C LYS A 93 12.15 11.06 6.96
N GLN A 94 10.84 10.87 6.80
CA GLN A 94 9.99 10.03 7.62
C GLN A 94 10.24 8.55 7.29
N LYS A 95 10.49 7.74 8.32
CA LYS A 95 10.57 6.27 8.24
C LYS A 95 9.19 5.70 8.48
N VAL A 96 8.67 4.96 7.50
CA VAL A 96 7.33 4.38 7.55
C VAL A 96 7.43 2.89 7.35
N GLU A 97 6.87 2.10 8.26
CA GLU A 97 6.72 0.66 8.11
C GLU A 97 5.36 0.37 7.47
N CYS A 98 5.40 -0.35 6.35
CA CYS A 98 4.23 -0.68 5.55
C CYS A 98 4.16 -2.19 5.31
N GLU A 99 2.96 -2.74 5.36
CA GLU A 99 2.66 -4.07 4.86
C GLU A 99 2.22 -3.97 3.40
N ILE A 100 2.81 -4.79 2.53
CA ILE A 100 2.55 -4.82 1.10
C ILE A 100 1.94 -6.16 0.73
N THR A 101 0.73 -6.14 0.19
CA THR A 101 0.08 -7.33 -0.37
C THR A 101 0.08 -7.20 -1.90
N LYS A 102 0.95 -7.94 -2.58
CA LYS A 102 0.95 -7.98 -4.05
C LYS A 102 -0.14 -8.92 -4.53
N ASN A 103 -0.96 -8.46 -5.48
CA ASN A 103 -1.95 -9.33 -6.09
C ASN A 103 -1.28 -10.07 -7.26
N HIS A 104 -0.74 -11.26 -6.98
CA HIS A 104 -0.27 -12.14 -8.06
C HIS A 104 -1.49 -12.54 -8.89
N LYS A 105 -1.63 -11.97 -10.10
CA LYS A 105 -2.47 -12.59 -11.13
C LYS A 105 -1.87 -13.98 -11.38
N LYS A 106 -2.57 -15.05 -10.95
CA LYS A 106 -2.38 -16.37 -11.58
C LYS A 106 -2.62 -16.15 -13.07
N LYS A 107 -1.57 -16.33 -13.87
CA LYS A 107 -1.66 -16.40 -15.33
C LYS A 107 -2.33 -17.71 -15.71
#